data_AF-A0A0N0RZE2-F1
#
_entry.id   AF-A0A0N0RZE2-F1
#
_cell.length_a   1.000
_cell.length_b   1.000
_cell.length_c   1.000
_cell.angle_alpha   90.00
_cell.angle_beta   90.00
_cell.angle_gamma   90.00
#
_symmetry.space_group_name_H-M   'P 1'
#
loop_
_entity.id
_entity.type
_entity.pdbx_description
1 polymer ?
#
loop_
_entity_poly.entity_id
_entity_poly.type
_entity_poly.pdbx_seq_one_letter_code
_entity_poly.pdbx_strand_id
1 'polypeptide(L)'
;MVDAVIPKLGHPRQFYVFSGTRYTTIEIDSNYNVKTVGAESLIIREEWSETFGKVGWGAVDAMFSAPGYKNGFYAFVGGNYMQLDIDPDSQKDSTYYGTIKTEATWKGLMSAGFDTVDAAIQSPSDSDCLFFFRGTKSFKYSVSGDKVVSGPNPITSYWPGIAAAGFDSIDAIFRSPNGDSYYVFKGDQYARIKWTGGWDSLEVDAHTIRGNWSTLGNWV
;
A
#
# COMPACT_ATOMS: atom_id res chain seq x y z
N MET A 1 -6.59 -11.94 -2.43
CA MET A 1 -5.38 -11.27 -1.87
C MET A 1 -5.71 -9.81 -1.56
N VAL A 2 -4.88 -9.10 -0.81
CA VAL A 2 -5.03 -7.64 -0.60
C VAL A 2 -4.02 -6.94 -1.49
N ASP A 3 -4.49 -6.04 -2.35
CA ASP A 3 -3.64 -5.35 -3.34
C ASP A 3 -3.14 -4.00 -2.83
N ALA A 4 -3.94 -3.30 -2.01
CA ALA A 4 -3.51 -2.05 -1.42
C ALA A 4 -4.27 -1.72 -0.13
N VAL A 5 -3.62 -0.96 0.75
CA VAL A 5 -4.26 -0.39 1.94
C VAL A 5 -3.78 1.05 2.13
N ILE A 6 -4.72 1.98 2.28
CA ILE A 6 -4.41 3.39 2.55
C ILE A 6 -5.20 3.89 3.77
N PRO A 7 -4.68 4.88 4.52
CA PRO A 7 -5.45 5.52 5.59
C PRO A 7 -6.67 6.26 5.03
N LYS A 8 -7.78 6.18 5.76
CA LYS A 8 -8.96 7.03 5.53
C LYS A 8 -8.72 8.39 6.19
N LEU A 9 -8.49 9.42 5.40
CA LEU A 9 -8.16 10.76 5.92
C LEU A 9 -9.26 11.27 6.86
N GLY A 10 -8.88 11.95 7.95
CA GLY A 10 -9.83 12.39 8.99
C GLY A 10 -10.23 11.28 9.99
N HIS A 11 -9.92 10.01 9.71
CA HIS A 11 -10.26 8.87 10.56
C HIS A 11 -9.00 8.09 10.96
N PRO A 12 -8.35 8.43 12.08
CA PRO A 12 -6.96 8.00 12.39
C PRO A 12 -6.75 6.48 12.57
N ARG A 13 -7.84 5.72 12.63
CA ARG A 13 -7.83 4.27 12.84
C ARG A 13 -8.53 3.51 11.72
N GLN A 14 -9.00 4.22 10.69
CA GLN A 14 -9.72 3.63 9.57
C GLN A 14 -8.88 3.62 8.30
N PHE A 15 -9.09 2.58 7.49
CA PHE A 15 -8.31 2.33 6.29
C PHE A 15 -9.22 1.84 5.18
N TYR A 16 -8.94 2.25 3.94
CA TYR A 16 -9.50 1.60 2.77
C TYR A 16 -8.63 0.39 2.41
N VAL A 17 -9.24 -0.77 2.22
CA VAL A 17 -8.58 -2.01 1.82
C VAL A 17 -9.11 -2.42 0.46
N PHE A 18 -8.22 -2.56 -0.51
CA PHE A 18 -8.52 -2.90 -1.90
C PHE A 18 -8.15 -4.35 -2.20
N SER A 19 -9.04 -5.06 -2.88
CA SER A 19 -8.87 -6.44 -3.34
C SER A 19 -9.63 -6.65 -4.66
N GLY A 20 -8.92 -6.99 -5.72
CA GLY A 20 -9.43 -7.09 -7.07
C GLY A 20 -10.17 -5.82 -7.47
N THR A 21 -11.46 -5.97 -7.81
CA THR A 21 -12.28 -4.84 -8.26
C THR A 21 -13.07 -4.16 -7.15
N ARG A 22 -12.76 -4.49 -5.88
CA ARG A 22 -13.58 -4.14 -4.73
C ARG A 22 -12.75 -3.54 -3.61
N TYR A 23 -13.42 -2.82 -2.72
CA TYR A 23 -12.81 -2.33 -1.49
C TYR A 23 -13.81 -2.31 -0.33
N THR A 24 -13.29 -2.22 0.89
CA THR A 24 -14.05 -1.90 2.12
C THR A 24 -13.32 -0.82 2.90
N THR A 25 -14.02 -0.21 3.86
CA THR A 25 -13.36 0.47 4.98
C THR A 25 -13.25 -0.49 6.17
N ILE A 26 -12.10 -0.49 6.83
CA ILE A 26 -11.90 -1.17 8.11
C ILE A 26 -11.54 -0.16 9.18
N GLU A 27 -11.69 -0.56 10.44
CA GLU A 27 -11.13 0.11 11.61
C GLU A 27 -10.29 -0.89 12.40
N ILE A 28 -9.11 -0.46 12.85
CA ILE A 28 -8.23 -1.26 13.70
C ILE A 28 -8.19 -0.61 15.07
N ASP A 29 -8.56 -1.31 16.14
CA ASP A 29 -8.52 -0.78 17.51
C ASP A 29 -7.14 -0.90 18.18
N SER A 30 -6.99 -0.36 19.40
CA SER A 30 -5.71 -0.34 20.10
C SER A 30 -5.18 -1.73 20.46
N ASN A 31 -6.05 -2.74 20.45
CA ASN A 31 -5.74 -4.14 20.69
C ASN A 31 -5.55 -4.92 19.38
N TYR A 32 -5.46 -4.22 18.25
CA TYR A 32 -5.35 -4.78 16.90
C TYR A 32 -6.59 -5.56 16.43
N ASN A 33 -7.75 -5.40 17.06
CA ASN A 33 -8.98 -5.96 16.53
C ASN A 33 -9.38 -5.20 15.26
N VAL A 34 -9.68 -5.94 14.21
CA VAL A 34 -10.14 -5.40 12.92
C VAL A 34 -11.64 -5.58 12.79
N LYS A 35 -12.34 -4.52 12.37
CA LYS A 35 -13.76 -4.58 12.00
C LYS A 35 -14.00 -3.81 10.71
N THR A 36 -15.00 -4.20 9.93
CA THR A 36 -15.48 -3.39 8.80
C THR A 36 -16.37 -2.26 9.29
N VAL A 37 -16.25 -1.11 8.63
CA VAL A 37 -17.06 0.08 8.90
C VAL A 37 -17.78 0.47 7.61
N GLY A 38 -19.10 0.60 7.67
CA GLY A 38 -19.93 0.91 6.51
C GLY A 38 -20.31 -0.33 5.71
N ALA A 39 -20.36 -0.18 4.38
CA ALA A 39 -20.73 -1.27 3.48
C ALA A 39 -19.69 -2.38 3.54
N GLU A 40 -20.17 -3.63 3.51
CA GLU A 40 -19.28 -4.78 3.48
C GLU A 40 -18.43 -4.73 2.22
N SER A 41 -19.01 -4.59 1.02
CA SER A 41 -18.28 -4.62 -0.25
C SER A 41 -18.73 -3.58 -1.24
N LEU A 42 -17.78 -2.76 -1.71
CA LEU A 42 -18.01 -1.69 -2.67
C LEU A 42 -17.17 -1.90 -3.94
N ILE A 43 -17.66 -1.41 -5.07
CA ILE A 43 -16.99 -1.52 -6.37
C ILE A 43 -16.10 -0.29 -6.56
N ILE A 44 -14.80 -0.50 -6.82
CA ILE A 44 -13.82 0.59 -6.91
C ILE A 44 -14.23 1.62 -7.97
N ARG A 45 -14.59 1.17 -9.19
CA ARG A 45 -14.95 2.06 -10.30
C ARG A 45 -16.21 2.89 -10.08
N GLU A 46 -17.10 2.43 -9.21
CA GLU A 46 -18.37 3.10 -8.94
C GLU A 46 -18.19 4.16 -7.85
N GLU A 47 -17.52 3.80 -6.76
CA GLU A 47 -17.35 4.71 -5.63
C GLU A 47 -16.20 5.71 -5.81
N TRP A 48 -15.10 5.29 -6.45
CA TRP A 48 -13.97 6.17 -6.79
C TRP A 48 -14.16 6.74 -8.19
N SER A 49 -15.32 7.37 -8.39
CA SER A 49 -15.83 7.75 -9.71
C SER A 49 -15.01 8.83 -10.41
N GLU A 50 -14.37 9.72 -9.64
CA GLU A 50 -13.59 10.85 -10.18
C GLU A 50 -12.14 10.48 -10.51
N THR A 51 -11.70 9.29 -10.09
CA THR A 51 -10.36 8.74 -10.33
C THR A 51 -10.44 7.43 -11.11
N PHE A 52 -10.57 6.29 -10.44
CA PHE A 52 -10.61 4.95 -11.05
C PHE A 52 -11.78 4.79 -12.03
N GLY A 53 -12.97 5.27 -11.66
CA GLY A 53 -14.14 5.28 -12.55
C GLY A 53 -13.88 6.08 -13.83
N LYS A 54 -13.33 7.28 -13.67
CA LYS A 54 -13.01 8.24 -14.75
C LYS A 54 -11.98 7.71 -15.75
N VAL A 55 -10.95 7.01 -15.30
CA VAL A 55 -9.93 6.42 -16.20
C VAL A 55 -10.20 4.95 -16.57
N GLY A 56 -11.26 4.36 -16.02
CA GLY A 56 -11.69 3.00 -16.30
C GLY A 56 -10.89 1.89 -15.61
N TRP A 57 -10.13 2.21 -14.56
CA TRP A 57 -9.36 1.23 -13.80
C TRP A 57 -10.25 0.44 -12.84
N GLY A 58 -10.34 -0.87 -13.06
CA GLY A 58 -11.13 -1.79 -12.24
C GLY A 58 -10.53 -2.09 -10.88
N ALA A 59 -9.21 -2.09 -10.80
CA ALA A 59 -8.39 -2.54 -9.67
C ALA A 59 -7.17 -1.63 -9.52
N VAL A 60 -6.37 -1.88 -8.48
CA VAL A 60 -5.11 -1.19 -8.20
C VAL A 60 -4.04 -2.23 -7.85
N ASP A 61 -2.81 -2.06 -8.35
CA ASP A 61 -1.70 -2.95 -8.02
C ASP A 61 -0.98 -2.50 -6.75
N ALA A 62 -0.83 -1.18 -6.58
CA ALA A 62 -0.27 -0.58 -5.37
C ALA A 62 -0.84 0.82 -5.14
N MET A 63 -1.08 1.17 -3.89
CA MET A 63 -1.51 2.52 -3.51
C MET A 63 -0.90 2.96 -2.19
N PHE A 64 -0.38 4.17 -2.14
CA PHE A 64 0.34 4.70 -0.97
C PHE A 64 0.36 6.23 -0.96
N SER A 65 0.60 6.82 0.21
CA SER A 65 0.69 8.28 0.38
C SER A 65 1.77 8.87 -0.52
N ALA A 66 1.45 9.97 -1.20
CA ALA A 66 2.38 10.70 -2.04
C ALA A 66 3.21 11.68 -1.19
N PRO A 67 4.52 11.48 -1.01
CA PRO A 67 5.34 12.39 -0.22
C PRO A 67 5.25 13.83 -0.76
N GLY A 68 5.07 14.79 0.14
CA GLY A 68 4.89 16.21 -0.20
C GLY A 68 3.44 16.63 -0.49
N TYR A 69 2.50 15.69 -0.59
CA TYR A 69 1.08 15.97 -0.83
C TYR A 69 0.24 15.54 0.37
N LYS A 70 -0.23 16.51 1.16
CA LYS A 70 -0.91 16.26 2.46
C LYS A 70 -2.06 15.25 2.37
N ASN A 71 -2.84 15.33 1.29
CA ASN A 71 -4.01 14.48 1.05
C ASN A 71 -3.82 13.57 -0.18
N GLY A 72 -2.59 13.55 -0.70
CA GLY A 72 -2.27 12.94 -1.98
C GLY A 72 -1.83 11.49 -1.83
N PHE A 73 -2.18 10.70 -2.83
CA PHE A 73 -1.78 9.31 -2.98
C PHE A 73 -1.31 9.06 -4.40
N TYR A 74 -0.39 8.11 -4.55
CA TYR A 74 -0.12 7.51 -5.84
C TYR A 74 -0.84 6.16 -5.91
N ALA A 75 -1.49 5.90 -7.04
CA ALA A 75 -2.07 4.60 -7.38
C ALA A 75 -1.43 4.09 -8.67
N PHE A 76 -0.91 2.86 -8.64
CA PHE A 76 -0.22 2.22 -9.77
C PHE A 76 -1.08 1.08 -10.32
N VAL A 77 -1.14 0.99 -11.66
CA VAL A 77 -1.76 -0.12 -12.41
C VAL A 77 -0.93 -0.39 -13.66
N GLY A 78 -0.29 -1.55 -13.71
CA GLY A 78 0.67 -1.89 -14.76
C GLY A 78 1.79 -0.85 -14.87
N GLY A 79 2.17 -0.53 -16.10
CA GLY A 79 3.17 0.51 -16.40
C GLY A 79 2.67 1.95 -16.28
N ASN A 80 1.59 2.18 -15.51
CA ASN A 80 0.98 3.49 -15.36
C ASN A 80 0.71 3.79 -13.89
N TYR A 81 0.58 5.08 -13.59
CA TYR A 81 0.13 5.56 -12.29
C TYR A 81 -0.77 6.79 -12.45
N MET A 82 -1.49 7.12 -11.39
CA MET A 82 -2.11 8.43 -11.21
C MET A 82 -1.71 9.00 -9.86
N GLN A 83 -1.65 10.32 -9.79
CA GLN A 83 -1.69 11.04 -8.52
C GLN A 83 -3.15 11.42 -8.25
N LEU A 84 -3.64 11.07 -7.08
CA LEU A 84 -4.99 11.44 -6.64
C LEU A 84 -4.94 12.15 -5.30
N ASP A 85 -5.96 12.96 -5.04
CA ASP A 85 -6.20 13.62 -3.76
C ASP A 85 -7.55 13.16 -3.22
N ILE A 86 -7.62 12.98 -1.90
CA ILE A 86 -8.87 12.66 -1.19
C ILE A 86 -9.22 13.84 -0.29
N ASP A 87 -10.43 14.37 -0.44
CA ASP A 87 -10.94 15.38 0.47
C ASP A 87 -11.20 14.77 1.85
N PRO A 88 -10.58 15.26 2.94
CA PRO A 88 -10.64 14.61 4.25
C PRO A 88 -12.02 14.69 4.92
N ASP A 89 -12.89 15.60 4.51
CA ASP A 89 -14.21 15.80 5.12
C ASP A 89 -15.27 14.99 4.37
N SER A 90 -15.32 15.17 3.05
CA SER A 90 -16.29 14.51 2.18
C SER A 90 -15.87 13.11 1.72
N GLN A 91 -14.58 12.77 1.86
CA GLN A 91 -13.97 11.54 1.34
C GLN A 91 -14.04 11.42 -0.19
N LYS A 92 -14.36 12.51 -0.89
CA LYS A 92 -14.43 12.53 -2.34
C LYS A 92 -13.02 12.45 -2.94
N ASP A 93 -12.83 11.52 -3.85
CA ASP A 93 -11.60 11.37 -4.62
C ASP A 93 -11.53 12.40 -5.76
N SER A 94 -10.31 12.75 -6.16
CA SER A 94 -10.08 13.62 -7.31
C SER A 94 -8.71 13.36 -7.91
N THR A 95 -8.58 13.61 -9.21
CA THR A 95 -7.29 13.60 -9.88
C THR A 95 -7.23 14.71 -10.93
N TYR A 96 -6.11 15.43 -10.97
CA TYR A 96 -5.88 16.51 -11.92
C TYR A 96 -5.32 16.00 -13.25
N TYR A 97 -4.36 15.09 -13.16
CA TYR A 97 -3.77 14.40 -14.29
C TYR A 97 -4.37 13.01 -14.33
N GLY A 98 -4.99 12.60 -15.45
CA GLY A 98 -5.48 11.23 -15.58
C GLY A 98 -4.36 10.19 -15.50
N THR A 99 -4.45 9.13 -16.30
CA THR A 99 -3.39 8.12 -16.32
C THR A 99 -2.09 8.68 -16.90
N ILE A 100 -0.98 8.55 -16.16
CA ILE A 100 0.37 8.89 -16.60
C ILE A 100 1.17 7.60 -16.72
N LYS A 101 1.95 7.47 -17.81
CA LYS A 101 2.91 6.39 -17.93
C LYS A 101 4.01 6.53 -16.88
N THR A 102 4.30 5.46 -16.14
CA THR A 102 5.34 5.45 -15.11
C THR A 102 6.71 5.84 -15.71
N GLU A 103 7.02 5.36 -16.91
CA GLU A 103 8.27 5.66 -17.62
C GLU A 103 8.47 7.14 -17.97
N ALA A 104 7.39 7.93 -18.02
CA ALA A 104 7.47 9.35 -18.37
C ALA A 104 8.00 10.21 -17.22
N THR A 105 7.78 9.78 -15.97
CA THR A 105 8.05 10.59 -14.78
C THR A 105 9.01 9.92 -13.79
N TRP A 106 8.86 8.62 -13.54
CA TRP A 106 9.66 7.88 -12.55
C TRP A 106 10.88 7.23 -13.20
N LYS A 107 11.79 8.04 -13.74
CA LYS A 107 12.95 7.51 -14.50
C LYS A 107 13.90 6.73 -13.60
N GLY A 108 14.03 7.13 -12.34
CA GLY A 108 14.78 6.39 -11.33
C GLY A 108 14.19 4.99 -11.06
N LEU A 109 12.86 4.89 -10.95
CA LEU A 109 12.14 3.61 -10.78
C LEU A 109 12.37 2.68 -11.98
N MET A 110 12.28 3.21 -13.21
CA MET A 110 12.56 2.45 -14.43
C MET A 110 14.01 1.96 -14.48
N SER A 111 14.96 2.83 -14.11
CA SER A 111 16.39 2.48 -14.07
C SER A 111 16.70 1.40 -13.04
N ALA A 112 15.88 1.27 -12.00
CA ALA A 112 15.94 0.19 -11.02
C ALA A 112 15.36 -1.14 -11.53
N GLY A 113 14.79 -1.16 -12.75
CA GLY A 113 14.13 -2.30 -13.36
C GLY A 113 12.70 -2.54 -12.85
N PHE A 114 12.06 -1.51 -12.28
CA PHE A 114 10.69 -1.58 -11.78
C PHE A 114 9.77 -0.84 -12.75
N ASP A 115 9.25 -1.56 -13.72
CA ASP A 115 8.22 -1.11 -14.66
C ASP A 115 6.80 -1.15 -14.08
N THR A 116 6.64 -1.73 -12.89
CA THR A 116 5.39 -1.98 -12.16
C THR A 116 5.73 -1.97 -10.66
N VAL A 117 4.73 -1.77 -9.80
CA VAL A 117 4.90 -1.71 -8.34
C VAL A 117 3.90 -2.64 -7.70
N ASP A 118 4.37 -3.52 -6.82
CA ASP A 118 3.51 -4.45 -6.08
C ASP A 118 3.12 -3.81 -4.73
N ALA A 119 4.04 -3.11 -4.07
CA ALA A 119 3.73 -2.33 -2.90
C ALA A 119 4.73 -1.20 -2.68
N ALA A 120 4.35 -0.19 -1.90
CA ALA A 120 5.30 0.78 -1.37
C ALA A 120 4.86 1.34 -0.02
N ILE A 121 5.83 1.80 0.78
CA ILE A 121 5.58 2.45 2.06
C ILE A 121 6.56 3.59 2.28
N GLN A 122 6.12 4.64 2.97
CA GLN A 122 7.02 5.71 3.37
C GLN A 122 8.09 5.20 4.35
N SER A 123 9.33 5.62 4.14
CA SER A 123 10.43 5.31 5.04
C SER A 123 10.16 5.91 6.43
N PRO A 124 10.16 5.10 7.51
CA PRO A 124 9.83 5.61 8.85
C PRO A 124 10.81 6.66 9.39
N SER A 125 12.03 6.69 8.85
CA SER A 125 13.10 7.59 9.26
C SER A 125 13.40 8.71 8.26
N ASP A 126 12.65 8.81 7.16
CA ASP A 126 12.99 9.70 6.05
C ASP A 126 11.74 10.02 5.21
N SER A 127 11.17 11.21 5.41
CA SER A 127 9.87 11.56 4.83
C SER A 127 9.90 11.77 3.30
N ASP A 128 11.07 12.01 2.71
CA ASP A 128 11.22 12.09 1.24
C ASP A 128 11.32 10.70 0.60
N CYS A 129 11.65 9.69 1.39
CA CYS A 129 11.94 8.37 0.87
C CYS A 129 10.78 7.39 0.99
N LEU A 130 10.68 6.54 -0.03
CA LEU A 130 9.78 5.38 -0.07
C LEU A 130 10.61 4.11 -0.14
N PHE A 131 10.10 3.02 0.43
CA PHE A 131 10.51 1.68 0.06
C PHE A 131 9.54 1.13 -0.98
N PHE A 132 10.05 0.76 -2.14
CA PHE A 132 9.29 0.07 -3.19
C PHE A 132 9.55 -1.43 -3.15
N PHE A 133 8.53 -2.21 -3.50
CA PHE A 133 8.56 -3.67 -3.57
C PHE A 133 8.06 -4.11 -4.95
N ARG A 134 8.79 -5.05 -5.56
CA ARG A 134 8.42 -5.69 -6.82
C ARG A 134 9.04 -7.08 -6.92
N GLY A 135 8.20 -8.09 -7.10
CA GLY A 135 8.59 -9.50 -7.02
C GLY A 135 9.37 -9.74 -5.73
N THR A 136 10.57 -10.30 -5.86
CA THR A 136 11.43 -10.62 -4.71
C THR A 136 12.39 -9.52 -4.30
N LYS A 137 12.23 -8.31 -4.82
CA LYS A 137 13.16 -7.20 -4.61
C LYS A 137 12.48 -5.99 -3.97
N SER A 138 13.28 -5.23 -3.23
CA SER A 138 12.89 -3.92 -2.72
C SER A 138 14.03 -2.91 -2.83
N PHE A 139 13.70 -1.62 -2.83
CA PHE A 139 14.71 -0.56 -2.72
C PHE A 139 14.16 0.67 -2.02
N LYS A 140 15.08 1.47 -1.45
CA LYS A 140 14.79 2.81 -0.93
C LYS A 140 14.94 3.83 -2.05
N TYR A 141 13.97 4.71 -2.19
CA TYR A 141 13.87 5.70 -3.27
C TYR A 141 13.65 7.10 -2.72
N SER A 142 14.36 8.10 -3.24
CA SER A 142 14.10 9.52 -2.96
C SER A 142 13.13 10.05 -4.01
N VAL A 143 11.96 10.53 -3.56
CA VAL A 143 10.92 11.04 -4.46
C VAL A 143 11.34 12.37 -5.06
N SER A 144 11.81 13.33 -4.25
CA SER A 144 12.28 14.62 -4.76
C SER A 144 13.50 14.50 -5.67
N GLY A 145 14.36 13.51 -5.42
CA GLY A 145 15.57 13.26 -6.19
C GLY A 145 15.38 12.37 -7.42
N ASP A 146 14.20 11.78 -7.63
CA ASP A 146 13.90 10.79 -8.67
C ASP A 146 14.99 9.70 -8.80
N LYS A 147 15.44 9.14 -7.67
CA LYS A 147 16.60 8.22 -7.66
C LYS A 147 16.54 7.15 -6.58
N VAL A 148 17.15 6.00 -6.89
CA VAL A 148 17.43 4.95 -5.92
C VAL A 148 18.47 5.42 -4.92
N VAL A 149 18.15 5.30 -3.64
CA VAL A 149 19.03 5.62 -2.50
C VAL A 149 19.77 4.37 -2.03
N SER A 150 19.12 3.21 -2.03
CA SER A 150 19.72 1.92 -1.65
C SER A 150 18.95 0.76 -2.28
N GLY A 151 19.66 -0.29 -2.72
CA GLY A 151 19.09 -1.43 -3.43
C GLY A 151 19.17 -1.29 -4.96
N PRO A 152 18.45 -2.13 -5.74
CA PRO A 152 17.52 -3.17 -5.28
C PRO A 152 18.18 -4.33 -4.53
N ASN A 153 17.59 -4.70 -3.40
CA ASN A 153 18.02 -5.82 -2.56
C ASN A 153 16.96 -6.93 -2.53
N PRO A 154 17.34 -8.21 -2.41
CA PRO A 154 16.39 -9.28 -2.13
C PRO A 154 15.63 -9.03 -0.84
N ILE A 155 14.30 -9.17 -0.87
CA ILE A 155 13.43 -8.94 0.30
C ILE A 155 13.85 -9.83 1.48
N THR A 156 14.13 -11.10 1.21
CA THR A 156 14.54 -12.09 2.23
C THR A 156 15.82 -11.73 2.98
N SER A 157 16.66 -10.86 2.41
CA SER A 157 17.91 -10.40 3.03
C SER A 157 17.82 -8.98 3.62
N TYR A 158 16.94 -8.15 3.06
CA TYR A 158 16.84 -6.73 3.43
C TYR A 158 15.73 -6.47 4.46
N TRP A 159 14.73 -7.36 4.53
CA TRP A 159 13.59 -7.30 5.44
C TRP A 159 13.51 -8.59 6.28
N PRO A 160 14.34 -8.74 7.34
CA PRO A 160 14.36 -9.95 8.15
C PRO A 160 13.02 -10.31 8.81
N GLY A 161 12.16 -9.34 9.13
CA GLY A 161 10.82 -9.61 9.65
C GLY A 161 9.89 -10.21 8.60
N ILE A 162 9.88 -9.65 7.39
CA ILE A 162 9.16 -10.22 6.22
C ILE A 162 9.68 -11.62 5.91
N ALA A 163 11.00 -11.81 5.92
CA ALA A 163 11.62 -13.11 5.67
C ALA A 163 11.22 -14.15 6.74
N ALA A 164 11.22 -13.75 8.02
CA ALA A 164 10.82 -14.61 9.12
C ALA A 164 9.32 -14.98 9.09
N ALA A 165 8.46 -14.14 8.50
CA ALA A 165 7.08 -14.49 8.19
C ALA A 165 6.94 -15.54 7.08
N GLY A 166 8.04 -15.92 6.41
CA GLY A 166 8.06 -16.85 5.30
C GLY A 166 7.76 -16.20 3.94
N PHE A 167 7.78 -14.87 3.86
CA PHE A 167 7.49 -14.13 2.63
C PHE A 167 8.78 -13.75 1.90
N ASP A 168 8.82 -14.01 0.59
CA ASP A 168 9.91 -13.61 -0.31
C ASP A 168 9.55 -12.40 -1.19
N SER A 169 8.29 -12.00 -1.15
CA SER A 169 7.61 -10.96 -1.90
C SER A 169 6.42 -10.47 -1.06
N ILE A 170 5.81 -9.34 -1.42
CA ILE A 170 4.58 -8.85 -0.76
C ILE A 170 3.65 -8.22 -1.79
N ASP A 171 2.36 -8.31 -1.53
CA ASP A 171 1.30 -7.73 -2.38
C ASP A 171 0.80 -6.39 -1.80
N ALA A 172 0.92 -6.18 -0.48
CA ALA A 172 0.61 -4.89 0.13
C ALA A 172 1.35 -4.70 1.46
N ILE A 173 1.61 -3.45 1.84
CA ILE A 173 2.14 -3.07 3.15
C ILE A 173 1.51 -1.77 3.63
N PHE A 174 1.17 -1.68 4.91
CA PHE A 174 0.76 -0.42 5.51
C PHE A 174 1.14 -0.32 6.99
N ARG A 175 1.28 0.91 7.48
CA ARG A 175 1.55 1.19 8.89
C ARG A 175 0.28 1.06 9.72
N SER A 176 0.35 0.25 10.78
CA SER A 176 -0.68 0.14 11.81
C SER A 176 -0.91 1.49 12.50
N PRO A 177 -2.15 1.79 12.97
CA PRO A 177 -2.36 2.95 13.84
C PRO A 177 -1.74 2.77 15.23
N ASN A 178 -1.25 1.58 15.55
CA ASN A 178 -0.62 1.23 16.82
C ASN A 178 0.91 1.20 16.66
N GLY A 179 1.55 2.33 16.97
CA GLY A 179 3.01 2.44 17.05
C GLY A 179 3.75 2.23 15.71
N ASP A 180 4.90 1.58 15.79
CA ASP A 180 5.77 1.29 14.64
C ASP A 180 5.60 -0.14 14.11
N SER A 181 4.36 -0.62 14.16
CA SER A 181 3.96 -1.90 13.58
C SER A 181 3.42 -1.72 12.17
N TYR A 182 3.63 -2.70 11.31
CA TYR A 182 3.26 -2.69 9.90
C TYR A 182 2.65 -4.04 9.54
N TYR A 183 1.52 -4.00 8.84
CA TYR A 183 0.94 -5.19 8.26
C TYR A 183 1.51 -5.42 6.87
N VAL A 184 1.90 -6.66 6.59
CA VAL A 184 2.40 -7.10 5.29
C VAL A 184 1.51 -8.23 4.78
N PHE A 185 1.09 -8.15 3.53
CA PHE A 185 0.19 -9.12 2.91
C PHE A 185 0.90 -9.87 1.80
N LYS A 186 0.63 -11.17 1.72
CA LYS A 186 1.05 -12.04 0.62
C LYS A 186 0.03 -13.14 0.39
N GLY A 187 -0.55 -13.18 -0.81
CA GLY A 187 -1.58 -14.13 -1.20
C GLY A 187 -2.79 -14.02 -0.30
N ASP A 188 -3.14 -15.13 0.34
CA ASP A 188 -4.22 -15.23 1.33
C ASP A 188 -3.73 -15.05 2.77
N GLN A 189 -2.48 -14.62 2.97
CA GLN A 189 -1.85 -14.45 4.28
C GLN A 189 -1.48 -13.00 4.57
N TYR A 190 -1.37 -12.69 5.86
CA TYR A 190 -0.75 -11.47 6.36
C TYR A 190 0.16 -11.80 7.54
N ALA A 191 1.15 -10.96 7.78
CA ALA A 191 1.95 -10.95 9.00
C ALA A 191 2.02 -9.52 9.55
N ARG A 192 2.52 -9.37 10.78
CA ARG A 192 2.85 -8.05 11.34
C ARG A 192 4.32 -7.98 11.65
N ILE A 193 4.97 -6.93 11.15
CA ILE A 193 6.38 -6.62 11.43
C ILE A 193 6.45 -5.34 12.24
N LYS A 194 7.55 -5.16 12.96
CA LYS A 194 7.84 -3.94 13.71
C LYS A 194 9.10 -3.29 13.16
N TRP A 195 9.05 -1.97 12.96
CA TRP A 195 10.25 -1.20 12.63
C TRP A 195 11.11 -0.99 13.88
N THR A 196 12.41 -1.25 13.77
CA THR A 196 13.36 -1.22 14.91
C THR A 196 14.47 -0.17 14.78
N GLY A 197 14.32 0.80 13.85
CA GLY A 197 15.28 1.89 13.68
C GLY A 197 16.42 1.61 12.70
N GLY A 198 16.31 0.55 11.90
CA GLY A 198 17.26 0.22 10.84
C GLY A 198 16.84 -1.01 10.03
N TRP A 199 16.16 -1.95 10.69
CA TRP A 199 15.58 -3.15 10.11
C TRP A 199 14.17 -3.37 10.67
N ASP A 200 13.42 -4.28 10.06
CA ASP A 200 12.19 -4.80 10.64
C ASP A 200 12.46 -6.05 11.49
N SER A 201 11.49 -6.42 12.33
CA SER A 201 11.48 -7.70 13.03
C SER A 201 10.07 -8.28 12.98
N LEU A 202 9.94 -9.59 12.94
CA LEU A 202 8.63 -10.23 13.01
C LEU A 202 7.99 -9.96 14.38
N GLU A 203 6.75 -9.48 14.36
CA GLU A 203 5.95 -9.22 15.56
C GLU A 203 4.84 -10.27 15.71
N VAL A 204 4.20 -10.64 14.60
CA VAL A 204 3.16 -11.66 14.53
C VAL A 204 3.40 -12.52 13.28
N ASP A 205 3.44 -13.83 13.48
CA ASP A 205 3.60 -14.84 12.42
C ASP A 205 2.51 -14.72 11.34
N ALA A 206 2.77 -15.33 10.19
CA ALA A 206 1.82 -15.34 9.08
C ALA A 206 0.52 -16.06 9.48
N HIS A 207 -0.60 -15.39 9.24
CA HIS A 207 -1.94 -15.93 9.43
C HIS A 207 -2.78 -15.75 8.17
N THR A 208 -3.75 -16.64 7.96
CA THR A 208 -4.72 -16.48 6.88
C THR A 208 -5.56 -15.23 7.10
N ILE A 209 -5.76 -14.44 6.05
CA ILE A 209 -6.58 -13.23 6.06
C ILE A 209 -8.02 -13.59 6.43
N ARG A 210 -8.61 -14.61 5.78
CA ARG A 210 -9.99 -15.06 6.04
C ARG A 210 -10.30 -15.35 7.51
N GLY A 211 -9.32 -15.85 8.26
CA GLY A 211 -9.50 -16.22 9.67
C GLY A 211 -9.44 -15.05 10.66
N ASN A 212 -8.75 -13.96 10.33
CA ASN A 212 -8.45 -12.85 11.26
C ASN A 212 -8.97 -11.49 10.79
N TRP A 213 -9.21 -11.38 9.49
CA TRP A 213 -9.88 -10.28 8.83
C TRP A 213 -11.18 -10.86 8.27
N SER A 214 -12.02 -11.38 9.16
CA SER A 214 -13.25 -12.12 8.79
C SER A 214 -14.12 -11.35 7.81
N THR A 215 -14.08 -10.02 7.87
CA THR A 215 -14.80 -9.13 6.97
C THR A 215 -14.25 -9.11 5.53
N LEU A 216 -13.00 -9.48 5.31
CA LEU A 216 -12.38 -9.67 3.99
C LEU A 216 -12.54 -11.11 3.46
N GLY A 217 -13.03 -12.05 4.27
CA GLY A 217 -13.01 -13.49 3.99
C GLY A 217 -13.89 -14.00 2.83
N ASN A 218 -14.81 -13.19 2.32
CA ASN A 218 -15.66 -13.49 1.16
C ASN A 218 -15.08 -13.09 -0.21
N TRP A 219 -13.87 -12.50 -0.26
CA TRP A 219 -13.40 -11.71 -1.41
C TRP A 219 -11.88 -11.51 -1.43
N VAL A 220 -11.18 -12.09 -0.46
CA VAL A 220 -9.71 -12.15 -0.41
C VAL A 220 -9.27 -13.60 -0.41
#